data_AF-A0A2N7KP24-F1
#
_entry.id   AF-A0A2N7KP24-F1
#
_cell.length_a   1.000
_cell.length_b   1.000
_cell.length_c   1.000
_cell.angle_alpha   90.00
_cell.angle_beta   90.00
_cell.angle_gamma   90.00
#
_symmetry.space_group_name_H-M   'P 1'
#
loop_
_entity.id
_entity.type
_entity.pdbx_description
1 polymer ?
#
loop_
_entity_poly.entity_id
_entity_poly.type
_entity_poly.pdbx_seq_one_letter_code
_entity_poly.pdbx_strand_id
1 'polypeptide(L)' 'MTQTHICRHVDSLIDTIETDVFHLEGVSIHCTFALDNEDKWLNTYFLKASQKKMKQISFTNGVIINLDDFIIEA' A
#
# COMPACT_ATOMS: atom_id res chain seq x y z
N MET A 1 -17.86 0.12 7.55
CA MET A 1 -16.73 -0.69 8.05
C MET A 1 -15.60 -0.54 7.06
N THR A 2 -14.40 -0.16 7.48
CA THR A 2 -13.26 -0.01 6.58
C THR A 2 -12.83 -1.41 6.13
N GLN A 3 -12.89 -1.68 4.84
CA GLN A 3 -12.54 -2.99 4.30
C GLN A 3 -11.01 -3.09 4.19
N THR A 4 -10.43 -4.01 4.97
CA THR A 4 -8.99 -4.29 4.92
C THR A 4 -8.75 -5.57 4.12
N HIS A 5 -7.98 -5.46 3.04
CA HIS A 5 -7.58 -6.59 2.22
C HIS A 5 -6.28 -7.18 2.74
N ILE A 6 -6.17 -8.52 2.71
CA ILE A 6 -4.96 -9.22 3.16
C ILE A 6 -4.11 -9.56 1.95
N CYS A 7 -2.89 -9.02 1.92
CA CYS A 7 -1.89 -9.34 0.91
C CYS A 7 -0.82 -10.26 1.51
N ARG A 8 -0.55 -11.41 0.87
CA ARG A 8 0.35 -12.43 1.43
C ARG A 8 1.76 -12.41 0.85
N HIS A 9 1.92 -11.81 -0.33
CA HIS A 9 3.18 -11.79 -1.07
C HIS A 9 3.45 -10.38 -1.59
N VAL A 10 4.72 -10.03 -1.72
CA VAL A 10 5.14 -8.73 -2.23
C VAL A 10 4.62 -8.53 -3.65
N ASP A 11 4.71 -9.54 -4.51
CA ASP A 11 4.22 -9.49 -5.90
C ASP A 11 2.71 -9.20 -5.95
N SER A 12 1.92 -9.80 -5.06
CA SER A 12 0.49 -9.52 -4.98
C SER A 12 0.19 -8.08 -4.56
N LEU A 13 1.03 -7.47 -3.74
CA LEU A 13 0.89 -6.06 -3.38
C LEU A 13 1.17 -5.17 -4.60
N ILE A 14 2.24 -5.47 -5.32
CA ILE A 14 2.62 -4.75 -6.55
C ILE A 14 1.52 -4.87 -7.59
N ASP A 15 1.09 -6.09 -7.91
CA ASP A 15 0.04 -6.34 -8.90
C ASP A 15 -1.24 -5.58 -8.55
N THR A 16 -1.59 -5.54 -7.25
CA THR A 16 -2.76 -4.79 -6.76
C THR A 16 -2.60 -3.29 -6.98
N ILE A 17 -1.42 -2.72 -6.71
CA ILE A 17 -1.16 -1.29 -6.88
C ILE A 17 -1.04 -0.92 -8.36
N GLU A 18 -0.38 -1.75 -9.16
CA GLU A 18 -0.10 -1.51 -10.56
C GLU A 18 -1.34 -1.59 -11.43
N THR A 19 -2.23 -2.56 -11.17
CA THR A 19 -3.43 -2.74 -11.98
C THR A 19 -4.43 -1.60 -11.83
N ASP A 20 -4.95 -1.13 -12.96
CA ASP A 20 -6.00 -0.10 -13.00
C ASP A 20 -7.41 -0.70 -12.93
N VAL A 21 -7.52 -2.03 -12.87
CA VAL A 21 -8.80 -2.75 -12.78
C VAL A 21 -9.41 -2.63 -11.39
N PHE A 22 -8.59 -2.49 -10.34
CA PHE A 22 -9.08 -2.38 -8.97
C PHE A 22 -9.36 -0.92 -8.60
N HIS A 23 -10.54 -0.69 -8.02
CA HIS A 23 -10.87 0.57 -7.38
C HIS A 23 -10.33 0.58 -5.95
N LEU A 24 -9.22 1.28 -5.74
CA LEU A 24 -8.47 1.26 -4.48
C LEU A 24 -8.74 2.47 -3.57
N GLU A 25 -9.66 3.35 -3.94
CA GLU A 25 -9.99 4.56 -3.16
C GLU A 25 -10.54 4.17 -1.77
N GLY A 26 -9.91 4.68 -0.71
CA GLY A 26 -10.26 4.39 0.68
C GLY A 26 -9.92 2.97 1.16
N VAL A 27 -9.24 2.15 0.34
CA VAL A 27 -8.90 0.76 0.67
C VAL A 27 -7.68 0.72 1.59
N SER A 28 -7.74 -0.16 2.60
CA SER A 28 -6.60 -0.52 3.44
C SER A 28 -6.08 -1.90 3.07
N ILE A 29 -4.75 -2.08 3.03
CA ILE A 29 -4.11 -3.39 2.82
C ILE A 29 -3.28 -3.75 4.05
N HIS A 30 -3.38 -5.01 4.48
CA HIS A 30 -2.46 -5.61 5.45
C HIS A 30 -1.61 -6.67 4.76
N CYS A 31 -0.30 -6.46 4.78
CA CYS A 31 0.72 -7.35 4.26
C CYS A 31 1.18 -8.31 5.36
N THR A 32 1.07 -9.61 5.10
CA THR A 32 1.53 -10.65 6.06
C THR A 32 3.03 -10.89 6.03
N PHE A 33 3.77 -10.08 5.28
CA PHE A 33 5.22 -10.04 5.24
C PHE A 33 5.73 -8.77 5.92
N ALA A 34 6.99 -8.77 6.33
CA ALA A 34 7.66 -7.61 6.91
C ALA A 34 8.09 -6.64 5.79
N LEU A 35 8.08 -5.33 6.07
CA LEU A 35 8.78 -4.36 5.25
C LEU A 35 10.19 -4.18 5.81
N ASP A 36 11.21 -4.51 5.02
CA ASP A 36 12.61 -4.38 5.44
C ASP A 36 13.22 -3.07 4.88
N ASN A 37 14.23 -2.52 5.56
CA ASN A 37 14.86 -1.25 5.17
C ASN A 37 15.56 -1.31 3.80
N GLU A 38 15.83 -2.51 3.29
CA GLU A 38 16.40 -2.74 1.96
C GLU A 38 15.35 -2.59 0.84
N ASP A 39 14.06 -2.57 1.18
CA ASP A 39 12.95 -2.47 0.23
C ASP A 39 12.64 -1.04 -0.23
N LYS A 40 13.66 -0.19 -0.38
CA LYS A 40 13.51 1.20 -0.85
C LYS A 40 12.80 1.31 -2.20
N TRP A 41 12.89 0.26 -3.01
CA TRP A 41 12.22 0.14 -4.30
C TRP A 41 10.68 0.12 -4.18
N LEU A 42 10.12 -0.22 -3.00
CA LEU A 42 8.68 -0.17 -2.72
C LEU A 42 8.13 1.27 -2.60
N ASN A 43 8.98 2.27 -2.35
CA ASN A 43 8.55 3.67 -2.19
C ASN A 43 7.80 4.20 -3.43
N THR A 44 8.25 3.82 -4.62
CA THR A 44 7.60 4.18 -5.89
C THR A 44 6.17 3.63 -5.98
N TYR A 45 5.93 2.43 -5.44
CA TYR A 45 4.61 1.83 -5.40
C TYR A 45 3.72 2.47 -4.32
N PHE A 46 4.28 2.86 -3.18
CA PHE A 46 3.52 3.62 -2.17
C PHE A 46 3.05 4.98 -2.69
N LEU A 47 3.88 5.67 -3.48
CA LEU A 47 3.47 6.91 -4.14
C LEU A 47 2.29 6.67 -5.11
N LYS A 48 2.36 5.60 -5.91
CA LYS A 48 1.27 5.23 -6.83
C LYS A 48 0.00 4.82 -6.08
N ALA A 49 0.14 4.08 -4.99
CA ALA A 49 -0.98 3.72 -4.11
C ALA A 49 -1.66 4.97 -3.53
N SER A 50 -0.88 5.97 -3.12
CA SER A 50 -1.39 7.28 -2.67
C SER A 50 -2.12 8.03 -3.80
N GLN A 51 -1.59 8.05 -5.02
CA GLN A 51 -2.28 8.62 -6.19
C GLN A 51 -3.62 7.94 -6.49
N LYS A 52 -3.72 6.63 -6.20
CA LYS A 52 -4.97 5.85 -6.29
C LYS A 52 -5.88 6.04 -5.06
N LYS A 53 -5.55 6.98 -4.17
CA LYS A 53 -6.27 7.32 -2.93
C LYS A 53 -6.50 6.13 -2.00
N MET A 54 -5.58 5.17 -2.01
CA MET A 54 -5.58 4.15 -0.97
C MET A 54 -5.40 4.79 0.39
N LYS A 55 -5.99 4.20 1.41
CA LYS A 55 -5.96 4.74 2.76
C LYS A 55 -4.65 4.42 3.47
N GLN A 56 -4.29 3.14 3.48
CA GLN A 56 -3.21 2.64 4.33
C GLN A 56 -2.66 1.30 3.84
N ILE A 57 -1.36 1.09 4.02
CA ILE A 57 -0.70 -0.21 3.92
C ILE A 57 -0.03 -0.51 5.26
N SER A 58 -0.30 -1.69 5.83
CA SER A 58 0.30 -2.15 7.09
C SER A 58 1.03 -3.46 6.89
N PHE A 59 2.01 -3.76 7.74
CA PHE A 59 2.87 -4.95 7.64
C PHE A 59 2.90 -5.73 8.94
N THR A 60 3.23 -7.02 8.88
CA THR A 60 3.23 -7.88 10.08
C THR A 60 4.29 -7.51 11.11
N ASN A 61 5.32 -6.74 10.72
CA ASN A 61 6.35 -6.22 11.61
C ASN A 61 5.95 -4.90 12.31
N GLY A 62 4.67 -4.49 12.20
CA GLY A 62 4.13 -3.30 12.87
C GLY A 62 4.36 -1.99 12.12
N VAL A 63 5.01 -2.03 10.95
CA VAL A 63 5.12 -0.85 10.09
C VAL A 63 3.75 -0.51 9.51
N ILE A 64 3.39 0.77 9.57
CA ILE A 64 2.14 1.29 9.04
C ILE A 64 2.46 2.52 8.20
N ILE A 65 1.98 2.51 6.97
CA ILE A 65 2.12 3.59 5.99
C ILE A 65 0.73 4.15 5.74
N ASN A 66 0.45 5.34 6.26
CA ASN A 66 -0.74 6.09 5.87
C ASN A 66 -0.44 6.80 4.56
N LEU A 67 -1.26 6.56 3.54
CA LEU A 67 -0.96 7.04 2.20
C LEU A 67 -1.46 8.48 1.95
N ASP A 68 -2.32 8.98 2.84
CA ASP A 68 -2.71 10.40 2.89
C ASP A 68 -1.50 11.30 3.25
N ASP A 69 -0.51 10.78 3.98
CA ASP A 69 0.71 11.51 4.36
C ASP A 69 1.67 11.71 3.16
N PHE A 70 1.45 11.00 2.06
CA PHE A 70 2.28 11.09 0.84
C PHE A 70 1.74 12.11 -0.17
N ILE A 71 0.64 12.79 0.14
CA ILE A 71 0.12 13.87 -0.69
C ILE A 71 1.10 15.03 -0.63
N ILE A 72 1.98 15.10 -1.63
CA ILE A 72 2.77 16.29 -1.91
C ILE A 72 1.76 17.38 -2.29
N GLU A 73 1.74 18.47 -1.52
CA GLU A 73 1.01 19.69 -1.88
C GLU A 73 1.36 20.06 -3.32
N ALA A 74 0.33 20.08 -4.18
CA ALA A 74 0.45 20.40 -5.60
C ALA A 74 0.81 21.87 -5.84
#